data_AF-A0A8X7N4C5-F1
#
_entry.id   AF-A0A8X7N4C5-F1
#
_cell.length_a   1.000
_cell.length_b   1.000
_cell.length_c   1.000
_cell.angle_alpha   90.00
_cell.angle_beta   90.00
_cell.angle_gamma   90.00
#
_symmetry.space_group_name_H-M   'P 1'
#
loop_
_entity.id
_entity.type
_entity.pdbx_description
1 polymer ?
#
loop_
_entity_poly.entity_id
_entity_poly.type
_entity_poly.pdbx_seq_one_letter_code
_entity_poly.pdbx_strand_id
1 'polypeptide(L)' 'MAAPIRRNEDGTVDLGSVKTHVAHLKGKYAQNAANYEANTGHKMDFSAEHQADGHKHDDNHESKKHDEDKSK' A
#
# COMPACT_ATOMS: atom_id res chain seq x y z
N MET A 1 -2.09 -11.48 7.69
CA MET A 1 -3.32 -10.65 7.61
C MET A 1 -3.63 -10.09 8.99
N ALA A 2 -4.37 -8.98 9.09
CA ALA A 2 -4.72 -8.43 10.41
C ALA A 2 -5.72 -9.36 11.09
N ALA A 3 -5.51 -9.65 12.37
CA ALA A 3 -6.53 -10.33 13.14
C ALA A 3 -7.81 -9.47 13.14
N PRO A 4 -8.98 -10.07 12.91
CA PRO A 4 -10.25 -9.36 12.96
C PRO A 4 -10.49 -8.80 14.36
N ILE A 5 -11.12 -7.63 14.44
CA ILE A 5 -11.53 -7.03 15.72
C ILE A 5 -12.62 -7.92 16.32
N ARG A 6 -12.42 -8.32 17.56
CA ARG A 6 -13.34 -9.20 18.30
C ARG A 6 -14.38 -8.36 19.02
N ARG A 7 -15.53 -8.98 19.29
CA ARG A 7 -16.52 -8.47 20.23
C ARG A 7 -16.59 -9.37 21.44
N ASN A 8 -16.88 -8.78 22.59
CA ASN A 8 -17.16 -9.49 23.83
C ASN A 8 -18.55 -10.13 23.75
N GLU A 9 -18.88 -10.97 24.73
CA GLU A 9 -20.18 -11.66 24.80
C GLU A 9 -21.36 -10.70 24.98
N ASP A 10 -21.13 -9.55 25.62
CA ASP A 10 -22.09 -8.46 25.78
C ASP A 10 -22.28 -7.61 24.50
N GLY A 11 -21.61 -7.99 23.40
CA GLY A 11 -21.66 -7.30 22.11
C GLY A 11 -20.77 -6.06 22.02
N THR A 12 -20.10 -5.66 23.10
CA THR A 12 -19.15 -4.54 23.08
C THR A 12 -17.88 -4.91 22.33
N VAL A 13 -17.12 -3.89 21.93
CA VAL A 13 -15.86 -4.08 21.21
C VAL A 13 -14.76 -4.50 22.19
N ASP A 14 -14.00 -5.55 21.85
CA ASP A 14 -12.82 -5.94 22.62
C ASP A 14 -11.65 -4.98 22.34
N LEU A 15 -11.30 -4.16 23.33
CA LEU A 15 -10.22 -3.17 23.19
C LEU A 15 -8.84 -3.81 22.98
N GLY A 16 -8.62 -5.03 23.46
CA GLY A 16 -7.36 -5.76 23.23
C GLY A 16 -7.14 -6.06 21.74
N SER A 17 -8.18 -6.53 21.06
CA SER A 17 -8.16 -6.79 19.62
C SER A 17 -8.02 -5.49 18.81
N VAL A 18 -8.65 -4.40 19.23
CA VAL A 18 -8.47 -3.08 18.60
C VAL A 18 -7.02 -2.62 18.71
N LYS A 19 -6.41 -2.70 19.90
CA LYS A 19 -5.01 -2.31 20.10
C LYS A 19 -4.07 -3.13 19.21
N THR A 20 -4.31 -4.43 19.12
CA THR A 20 -3.54 -5.34 18.26
C THR A 20 -3.69 -4.97 16.78
N HIS A 21 -4.92 -4.66 16.36
CA HIS A 21 -5.21 -4.25 14.99
C HIS A 21 -4.50 -2.93 14.63
N VAL A 22 -4.56 -1.92 15.51
CA VAL A 22 -3.87 -0.64 15.32
C VAL A 22 -2.36 -0.81 15.25
N ALA A 23 -1.78 -1.65 16.11
CA ALA A 23 -0.34 -1.95 16.08
C ALA A 23 0.09 -2.56 14.73
N HIS A 24 -0.71 -3.50 14.22
CA HIS A 24 -0.43 -4.10 12.92
C HIS A 24 -0.57 -3.10 11.76
N LEU A 25 -1.57 -2.21 11.78
CA LEU A 25 -1.68 -1.14 10.78
C LEU A 25 -0.45 -0.24 10.80
N LYS A 26 -0.01 0.21 11.98
CA LYS A 26 1.21 1.02 12.12
C LYS A 26 2.44 0.31 11.54
N GLY A 27 2.60 -0.98 11.81
CA GLY A 27 3.68 -1.78 11.25
C GLY A 27 3.66 -1.83 9.72
N LYS A 28 2.47 -2.02 9.12
CA LYS A 28 2.32 -2.00 7.65
C LYS A 28 2.65 -0.63 7.04
N TYR A 29 2.18 0.46 7.64
CA TYR A 29 2.48 1.80 7.13
C TYR A 29 3.97 2.12 7.23
N ALA A 30 4.63 1.71 8.32
CA ALA A 30 6.08 1.84 8.45
C ALA A 30 6.83 1.03 7.39
N GLN A 31 6.39 -0.21 7.14
CA GLN A 31 6.98 -1.05 6.10
C GLN A 31 6.76 -0.46 4.69
N ASN A 32 5.57 0.07 4.42
CA ASN A 32 5.28 0.73 3.15
C ASN A 32 6.14 1.99 2.95
N ALA A 33 6.34 2.79 4.00
CA ALA A 33 7.22 3.96 3.95
C ALA A 33 8.66 3.57 3.64
N ALA A 34 9.18 2.54 4.32
CA ALA A 34 10.52 2.02 4.05
C ALA A 34 10.66 1.47 2.63
N ASN A 35 9.66 0.74 2.13
CA ASN A 35 9.65 0.22 0.77
C ASN A 35 9.58 1.34 -0.27
N TYR A 36 8.78 2.38 -0.02
CA TYR A 36 8.68 3.54 -0.90
C TYR A 36 10.03 4.27 -0.99
N GLU A 37 10.68 4.53 0.15
CA GLU A 37 12.00 5.16 0.20
C GLU A 37 13.06 4.30 -0.50
N ALA A 38 13.06 2.99 -0.28
CA ALA A 38 13.98 2.07 -0.94
C ALA A 38 13.79 2.04 -2.47
N ASN A 39 12.55 2.17 -2.95
CA ASN A 39 12.24 2.07 -4.38
C ASN A 39 12.38 3.39 -5.14
N THR A 40 12.11 4.52 -4.48
CA THR A 40 12.06 5.85 -5.13
C THR A 40 13.22 6.75 -4.76
N GLY A 41 13.94 6.45 -3.68
CA GLY A 41 14.94 7.35 -3.08
C GLY A 41 14.31 8.55 -2.35
N HIS A 42 12.99 8.62 -2.22
CA HIS A 42 12.26 9.70 -1.56
C HIS A 42 11.52 9.20 -0.33
N LYS A 43 11.45 10.01 0.73
CA LYS A 43 10.64 9.70 1.91
C LYS A 43 9.16 9.96 1.61
N MET A 44 8.28 9.09 2.12
CA MET A 44 6.85 9.39 2.10
C MET A 44 6.58 10.60 3.00
N ASP A 45 6.00 11.65 2.41
CA ASP A 45 5.46 12.76 3.17
C ASP A 45 4.00 12.45 3.53
N PHE A 46 3.70 12.54 4.82
CA PHE A 46 2.34 12.34 5.35
C PHE A 46 1.65 13.68 5.65
N SER A 47 2.23 14.81 5.21
CA SER A 47 1.57 16.11 5.25
C SER A 47 0.30 16.06 4.40
N ALA A 48 -0.86 16.26 5.04
CA ALA A 48 -2.17 15.97 4.48
C ALA A 48 -2.67 17.00 3.44
N GLU A 49 -1.79 17.75 2.76
CA GLU A 49 -2.17 18.82 1.83
C GLU A 49 -1.81 18.58 0.35
N HIS A 50 -1.01 17.57 0.01
CA HIS A 50 -0.74 17.18 -1.37
C HIS A 50 -0.53 15.67 -1.35
N GLN A 51 -1.24 14.81 -2.08
CA GLN A 51 -1.43 14.82 -3.53
C GLN A 51 -2.65 13.96 -3.87
N ALA A 52 -3.74 14.58 -4.30
CA ALA A 52 -4.61 13.97 -5.30
C ALA A 52 -3.97 14.22 -6.67
N ASP A 53 -2.75 13.73 -6.90
CA ASP A 53 -2.25 13.63 -8.27
C ASP A 53 -2.88 12.37 -8.84
N GLY A 54 -3.89 12.59 -9.69
CA GLY A 54 -4.54 11.54 -10.42
C GLY A 54 -3.50 10.73 -11.17
N HIS A 55 -3.14 9.57 -10.64
CA HIS A 55 -2.69 8.47 -11.48
C HIS A 55 -3.86 8.12 -12.41
N LYS A 56 -3.94 8.85 -13.52
CA LYS A 56 -4.48 8.30 -14.75
C LYS A 56 -3.66 7.03 -14.99
N HIS A 57 -4.28 5.89 -14.73
CA HIS A 57 -3.92 4.68 -15.44
C HIS A 57 -4.24 4.99 -16.90
N ASP A 58 -3.29 5.57 -17.63
CA ASP A 58 -3.29 5.46 -19.07
C ASP A 58 -2.99 3.99 -19.35
N ASP A 59 -4.06 3.20 -19.39
CA ASP A 59 -4.07 1.86 -19.98
C ASP A 59 -3.79 2.01 -21.49
N ASN A 60 -2.59 2.45 -21.87
CA ASN A 60 -2.12 2.25 -23.24
C ASN A 60 -1.55 0.84 -23.33
N HIS A 61 -2.48 -0.11 -23.41
CA HIS A 61 -2.23 -1.49 -23.79
C HIS A 61 -1.87 -1.53 -25.29
N GLU A 62 -0.71 -1.02 -25.65
CA GLU A 62 -0.21 -1.11 -27.03
C GLU A 62 0.46 -2.48 -27.26
N SER A 63 -0.39 -3.37 -27.74
CA SER A 63 -0.13 -4.60 -28.46
C SER A 63 1.27 -4.74 -29.09
N LYS A 64 1.97 -5.80 -28.70
CA LYS A 64 2.93 -6.61 -29.48
C LYS A 64 3.26 -6.07 -30.89
N LYS A 65 4.55 -5.82 -31.17
CA LYS A 65 5.26 -6.47 -32.30
C LYS A 65 6.73 -6.68 -31.93
N HIS A 66 7.12 -7.96 -31.91
CA HIS A 66 8.49 -8.42 -32.01
C HIS A 66 9.05 -7.98 -33.37
N ASP A 67 10.19 -7.29 -33.35
CA ASP A 67 11.09 -7.21 -34.50
C ASP A 67 12.52 -7.29 -33.96
N GLU A 68 13.01 -8.52 -33.73
CA GLU A 68 14.45 -8.78 -33.70
C GLU A 68 14.83 -9.35 -35.07
N ASP A 69 15.12 -8.43 -35.99
CA ASP A 69 15.90 -8.68 -37.19
C ASP A 69 17.35 -8.98 -36.78
N LYS A 70 17.68 -10.26 -36.60
CA LYS A 70 19.05 -10.75 -36.55
C LYS A 70 19.41 -11.34 -37.90
N SER A 71 19.85 -10.47 -38.80
CA SER A 71 20.59 -10.83 -40.00
C SER A 71 22.04 -10.39 -39.84
N LYS A 72 22.92 -11.35 -39.57
CA LYS A 72 24.34 -11.32 -39.94
C LYS A 72 24.94 -12.72 -39.85
#